data_AF-A0A4P7U9J0-F1
#
_entry.id   AF-A0A4P7U9J0-F1
#
_cell.length_a   1.000
_cell.length_b   1.000
_cell.length_c   1.000
_cell.angle_alpha   90.00
_cell.angle_beta   90.00
_cell.angle_gamma   90.00
#
_symmetry.space_group_name_H-M   'P 1'
#
loop_
_entity.id
_entity.type
_entity.pdbx_description
1 polymer ?
#
loop_
_entity_poly.entity_id
_entity_poly.type
_entity_poly.pdbx_seq_one_letter_code
_entity_poly.pdbx_strand_id
1 'polypeptide(L)'
;MSTARAEKQTSKSAKILYRPWGLVASMLGGIVAAQIFQRVWAAVDPVSEDPPTPLQSEHHLPKIIAAAAVQGAIFTVVRALINRGGARAFERWTGEWPGD
;
A
#
# COMPACT_ATOMS: atom_id res chain seq x y z
N MET A 1 -0.53 -17.67 -41.52
CA MET A 1 0.23 -18.56 -40.61
C MET A 1 1.13 -17.71 -39.73
N SER A 2 1.22 -18.07 -38.44
CA SER A 2 2.15 -17.59 -37.39
C SER A 2 2.03 -16.13 -36.92
N THR A 3 1.91 -15.80 -35.64
CA THR A 3 1.88 -16.58 -34.38
C THR A 3 1.17 -15.71 -33.33
N ALA A 4 0.12 -16.24 -32.70
CA ALA A 4 -0.44 -15.67 -31.48
C ALA A 4 0.67 -15.63 -30.42
N ARG A 5 0.93 -14.43 -29.88
CA ARG A 5 1.83 -14.23 -28.75
C ARG A 5 1.27 -15.03 -27.59
N ALA A 6 1.96 -16.11 -27.22
CA ALA A 6 1.55 -16.99 -26.14
C ALA A 6 1.35 -16.18 -24.86
N GLU A 7 0.08 -15.95 -24.52
CA GLU A 7 -0.36 -15.43 -23.24
C GLU A 7 0.06 -16.46 -22.19
N LYS A 8 1.13 -16.15 -21.45
CA LYS A 8 1.64 -17.02 -20.39
C LYS A 8 0.55 -17.15 -19.32
N GLN A 9 -0.21 -18.24 -19.39
CA GLN A 9 -1.23 -18.57 -18.40
C GLN A 9 -0.57 -18.87 -17.05
N THR A 10 -0.63 -17.92 -16.13
CA THR A 10 -0.18 -18.10 -14.74
C THR A 10 -1.06 -19.14 -14.05
N SER A 11 -0.49 -20.31 -13.76
CA SER A 11 -1.14 -21.43 -13.08
C SER A 11 -1.84 -20.98 -11.79
N LYS A 12 -3.10 -21.40 -11.59
CA LYS A 12 -3.93 -21.07 -10.41
C LYS A 12 -3.22 -21.40 -9.08
N SER A 13 -2.32 -22.37 -9.07
CA SER A 13 -1.52 -22.76 -7.90
C SER A 13 -0.54 -21.66 -7.46
N ALA A 14 0.05 -20.91 -8.41
CA ALA A 14 0.91 -19.77 -8.10
C ALA A 14 0.12 -18.60 -7.48
N LYS A 15 -1.11 -18.36 -7.95
CA LYS A 15 -2.02 -17.32 -7.39
C LYS A 15 -2.45 -17.62 -5.94
N ILE A 16 -2.66 -18.89 -5.61
CA ILE A 16 -3.05 -19.31 -4.25
C ILE A 16 -1.86 -19.22 -3.29
N LEU A 17 -0.65 -19.58 -3.74
CA LEU A 17 0.56 -19.48 -2.92
C LEU A 17 0.98 -18.03 -2.64
N TYR A 18 0.64 -17.08 -3.54
CA TYR A 18 0.96 -15.65 -3.37
C TYR A 18 -0.02 -14.87 -2.49
N ARG A 19 -1.27 -15.34 -2.36
CA ARG A 19 -2.32 -14.66 -1.58
C ARG A 19 -1.96 -14.41 -0.11
N PRO A 20 -1.38 -15.37 0.64
CA PRO A 20 -0.96 -15.15 2.03
C PRO A 20 0.14 -14.09 2.12
N TRP A 21 1.08 -14.10 1.18
CA TRP A 21 2.18 -13.15 1.16
C TRP A 21 1.70 -11.72 0.90
N GLY A 22 0.75 -11.55 -0.03
CA GLY A 22 0.11 -10.26 -0.29
C GLY A 22 -0.62 -9.70 0.93
N LEU A 23 -1.28 -10.55 1.72
CA LEU A 23 -1.93 -10.14 2.98
C LEU A 23 -0.92 -9.73 4.05
N VAL A 24 0.12 -10.53 4.28
CA VAL A 24 1.18 -10.21 5.26
C VAL A 24 1.90 -8.92 4.87
N ALA A 25 2.25 -8.76 3.60
CA ALA A 25 2.87 -7.52 3.09
C ALA A 25 1.93 -6.31 3.23
N SER A 26 0.61 -6.50 3.07
CA SER A 26 -0.38 -5.43 3.26
C SER A 26 -0.48 -5.01 4.74
N MET A 27 -0.45 -5.97 5.68
CA MET A 27 -0.45 -5.67 7.11
C MET A 27 0.81 -4.92 7.54
N LEU A 28 1.98 -5.40 7.13
CA LEU A 28 3.26 -4.74 7.41
C LEU A 28 3.32 -3.34 6.78
N GLY A 29 2.82 -3.21 5.54
CA GLY A 29 2.70 -1.93 4.85
C GLY A 29 1.80 -0.94 5.58
N GLY A 30 0.70 -1.42 6.17
CA GLY A 30 -0.20 -0.60 6.99
C GLY A 30 0.48 -0.03 8.23
N ILE A 31 1.28 -0.84 8.93
CA ILE A 31 2.03 -0.39 10.11
C ILE A 31 3.06 0.68 9.71
N VAL A 32 3.82 0.44 8.64
CA VAL A 32 4.82 1.41 8.15
C VAL A 32 4.15 2.72 7.71
N ALA A 33 3.03 2.63 6.99
CA ALA A 33 2.27 3.81 6.57
C ALA A 33 1.74 4.62 7.76
N ALA A 34 1.26 3.96 8.82
CA ALA A 34 0.81 4.62 10.04
C ALA A 34 1.94 5.39 10.74
N GLN A 35 3.13 4.79 10.84
CA GLN A 35 4.31 5.44 11.44
C GLN A 35 4.81 6.64 10.63
N ILE A 36 4.73 6.56 9.30
CA ILE A 36 5.07 7.70 8.42
C ILE A 36 4.03 8.80 8.58
N PHE A 37 2.74 8.44 8.61
CA PHE A 37 1.65 9.39 8.81
C PHE A 37 1.78 10.15 10.13
N GLN A 38 2.04 9.48 11.25
CA GLN A 38 2.26 10.16 12.54
C GLN A 38 3.40 11.18 12.48
N ARG A 39 4.53 10.81 11.86
CA ARG A 39 5.67 11.75 11.70
C ARG A 39 5.35 12.94 10.81
N VAL A 40 4.65 12.72 9.71
CA VAL A 40 4.22 13.80 8.80
C VAL A 40 3.22 14.71 9.51
N TRP A 41 2.29 14.13 10.27
CA TRP A 41 1.28 14.88 11.00
C TRP A 41 1.88 15.75 12.10
N ALA A 42 2.79 15.20 12.92
CA ALA A 42 3.48 15.96 13.96
C ALA A 42 4.26 17.16 13.40
N ALA A 43 4.72 17.11 12.15
CA ALA A 43 5.34 18.25 11.48
C ALA A 43 4.33 19.29 10.96
N VAL A 44 3.11 18.87 10.61
CA VAL A 44 2.03 19.74 10.11
C VAL A 44 1.29 20.43 11.26
N ASP A 45 1.06 19.72 12.36
CA ASP A 45 0.38 20.21 13.56
C ASP A 45 1.23 19.92 14.82
N PRO A 46 2.28 20.71 15.07
CA PRO A 46 3.17 20.49 16.22
C PRO A 46 2.49 20.77 17.58
N VAL A 47 1.30 21.36 17.59
CA VAL A 47 0.53 21.64 18.80
C VAL A 47 -0.37 20.46 19.17
N SER A 48 -0.91 19.78 18.16
CA SER A 48 -1.70 18.56 18.31
C SER A 48 -0.84 17.40 17.79
N GLU A 49 0.08 16.89 18.63
CA GLU A 49 1.01 15.80 18.26
C GLU A 49 0.31 14.61 17.60
N ASP A 50 -0.97 14.39 17.96
CA ASP A 50 -1.81 13.35 17.39
C ASP A 50 -2.72 13.84 16.25
N PRO A 51 -2.88 13.03 15.19
CA PRO A 51 -3.84 13.29 14.12
C PRO A 51 -5.29 13.26 14.62
N PRO A 52 -6.15 14.16 14.13
CA PRO A 52 -7.55 14.21 14.52
C PRO A 52 -8.23 12.90 14.15
N THR A 53 -8.94 12.30 15.10
CA THR A 53 -9.69 11.07 14.84
C THR A 53 -11.14 11.39 14.41
N PRO A 54 -11.76 10.57 13.56
CA PRO A 54 -13.09 10.87 13.00
C PRO A 54 -14.22 11.02 14.03
N LEU A 55 -13.99 10.54 15.27
CA LEU A 55 -14.98 10.53 16.35
C LEU A 55 -14.78 11.67 17.35
N GLN A 56 -13.73 12.49 17.20
CA GLN A 56 -13.50 13.65 18.07
C GLN A 56 -14.43 14.80 17.65
N SER A 57 -15.43 15.08 18.50
CA SER A 57 -16.41 16.16 18.31
C SER A 57 -15.80 17.56 18.37
N GLU A 58 -14.59 17.67 18.91
CA GLU A 58 -13.85 18.91 19.14
C GLU A 58 -13.17 19.43 17.86
N HIS A 59 -13.04 18.59 16.84
CA HIS A 59 -12.33 18.95 15.61
C HIS A 59 -13.28 19.30 14.47
N HIS A 60 -13.00 20.45 13.85
CA HIS A 60 -13.72 20.90 12.66
C HIS A 60 -13.55 19.91 11.50
N LEU A 61 -14.67 19.61 10.82
CA LEU A 61 -14.73 18.65 9.71
C LEU A 61 -13.65 18.84 8.63
N PRO A 62 -13.28 20.07 8.20
CA PRO A 62 -12.17 20.27 7.25
C PRO A 62 -10.82 19.73 7.74
N LYS A 63 -10.52 19.82 9.05
CA LYS A 63 -9.27 19.32 9.63
C LYS A 63 -9.22 17.79 9.58
N ILE A 64 -10.34 17.14 9.87
CA ILE A 64 -10.50 15.67 9.78
C ILE A 64 -10.30 15.21 8.32
N ILE A 65 -10.94 15.90 7.36
CA ILE A 65 -10.81 15.57 5.93
C ILE A 65 -9.35 15.74 5.46
N ALA A 66 -8.69 16.82 5.85
CA ALA A 66 -7.29 17.06 5.50
C ALA A 66 -6.37 15.95 6.05
N ALA A 67 -6.55 15.56 7.31
CA ALA A 67 -5.80 14.46 7.92
C ALA A 67 -6.03 13.14 7.20
N ALA A 68 -7.29 12.80 6.91
CA ALA A 68 -7.65 11.59 6.18
C ALA A 68 -7.05 11.57 4.76
N ALA A 69 -7.02 12.72 4.08
CA ALA A 69 -6.42 12.83 2.75
C ALA A 69 -4.91 12.57 2.78
N VAL A 70 -4.18 13.16 3.74
CA VAL A 70 -2.75 12.93 3.93
C VAL A 70 -2.47 11.46 4.25
N GLN A 71 -3.25 10.87 5.16
CA GLN A 71 -3.13 9.46 5.51
C GLN A 71 -3.35 8.54 4.30
N GLY A 72 -4.40 8.80 3.51
CA GLY A 72 -4.72 8.04 2.31
C GLY A 72 -3.64 8.14 1.23
N ALA A 73 -3.05 9.33 1.06
CA ALA A 73 -1.95 9.54 0.13
C ALA A 73 -0.71 8.71 0.53
N ILE A 74 -0.31 8.78 1.80
CA ILE A 74 0.84 8.02 2.33
C ILE A 74 0.61 6.51 2.16
N PHE A 75 -0.57 6.02 2.54
CA PHE A 75 -0.90 4.60 2.40
C PHE A 75 -0.81 4.13 0.95
N THR A 76 -1.33 4.92 0.01
CA THR A 76 -1.31 4.58 -1.42
C THR A 76 0.11 4.51 -1.97
N VAL A 77 0.98 5.46 -1.58
CA VAL A 77 2.40 5.45 -1.99
C VAL A 77 3.12 4.22 -1.43
N VAL A 78 2.99 3.94 -0.13
CA VAL A 78 3.62 2.78 0.50
C VAL A 78 3.17 1.48 -0.18
N ARG A 79 1.87 1.33 -0.43
CA ARG A 79 1.32 0.17 -1.14
C ARG A 79 1.88 0.03 -2.55
N ALA A 80 2.01 1.12 -3.30
CA ALA A 80 2.57 1.11 -4.64
C ALA A 80 4.04 0.64 -4.64
N LEU A 81 4.84 1.13 -3.68
CA LEU A 81 6.24 0.71 -3.51
C LEU A 81 6.36 -0.77 -3.16
N ILE A 82 5.54 -1.27 -2.23
CA ILE A 82 5.52 -2.69 -1.86
C ILE A 82 5.14 -3.56 -3.06
N ASN A 83 4.08 -3.19 -3.78
CA ASN A 83 3.64 -3.94 -4.96
C ASN A 83 4.74 -3.99 -6.03
N ARG A 84 5.38 -2.86 -6.32
CA ARG A 84 6.45 -2.78 -7.33
C ARG A 84 7.69 -3.56 -6.89
N GLY A 85 8.11 -3.41 -5.64
CA GLY A 85 9.26 -4.12 -5.07
C GLY A 85 9.02 -5.63 -5.03
N GLY A 86 7.85 -6.06 -4.57
CA GLY A 86 7.44 -7.46 -4.55
C GLY A 86 7.36 -8.06 -5.95
N ALA A 87 6.85 -7.32 -6.93
CA ALA A 87 6.82 -7.77 -8.32
C ALA A 87 8.22 -7.96 -8.91
N ARG A 88 9.15 -7.04 -8.61
CA ARG A 88 10.54 -7.13 -9.06
C ARG A 88 11.30 -8.27 -8.39
N ALA A 89 11.06 -8.52 -7.11
CA ALA A 89 11.64 -9.64 -6.38
C ALA A 89 11.16 -10.99 -6.94
N PHE A 90 9.86 -11.09 -7.24
CA PHE A 90 9.28 -12.26 -7.89
C PHE A 90 9.90 -12.50 -9.26
N GLU A 91 9.92 -11.48 -10.12
CA GLU A 91 10.53 -11.55 -11.46
C GLU A 91 11.99 -12.00 -11.39
N ARG A 92 12.75 -11.54 -10.39
CA ARG A 92 14.15 -11.94 -10.21
C ARG A 92 14.30 -13.40 -9.80
N TRP A 93 13.34 -13.96 -9.07
CA TRP A 93 13.41 -15.35 -8.58
C TRP A 93 12.80 -16.35 -9.55
N THR A 94 11.72 -15.98 -10.25
CA THR A 94 10.97 -16.89 -11.14
C THR A 94 11.27 -16.63 -12.62
N GLY A 95 11.86 -15.50 -12.97
CA GLY A 95 12.04 -15.05 -14.35
C GLY A 95 10.75 -14.57 -15.00
N GLU A 96 9.64 -14.48 -14.26
CA GLU A 96 8.32 -14.13 -14.77
C GLU A 96 7.76 -12.93 -14.02
N TRP A 97 7.20 -11.97 -14.75
CA TRP A 97 6.49 -10.85 -14.13
C TRP A 97 5.16 -11.35 -13.54
N PRO A 98 4.83 -11.02 -12.27
CA PRO A 98 3.63 -11.55 -11.61
C PRO A 98 2.34 -10.79 -11.91
N GLY A 99 2.44 -9.61 -12.50
CA GLY A 99 1.28 -8.85 -12.96
C GLY A 99 0.84 -9.33 -14.34
N ASP A 100 -0.42 -9.03 -14.68
CA ASP A 100 -0.82 -8.97 -16.09
C ASP A 100 -0.13 -7.77 -16.78
#